data_AF-A0A699RXG9-F1
#
_entry.id   AF-A0A699RXG9-F1
#
_cell.length_a   1.000
_cell.length_b   1.000
_cell.length_c   1.000
_cell.angle_alpha   90.00
_cell.angle_beta   90.00
_cell.angle_gamma   90.00
#
_symmetry.space_group_name_H-M   'P 1'
#
loop_
_entity.id
_entity.type
_entity.pdbx_description
1 polymer ?
#
loop_
_entity_poly.entity_id
_entity_poly.type
_entity_poly.pdbx_seq_one_letter_code
_entity_poly.pdbx_strand_id
1 'polypeptide(L)'
;MDWLAKYHALIVCDEKVVRIPYGNEVLIIQGDNCDGRITSKKAEDKSEEKRLEDVPIVREFLEVFQEDLPGLPPTRQVEFQIDLVPGIAPVARAPYRLAPVEMPELSTQLQD
;
A
#
# COMPACT_ATOMS: atom_id res chain seq x y z
N MET A 1 -1.97 -13.75 -3.13
CA MET A 1 -0.87 -13.01 -2.46
C MET A 1 -0.03 -14.06 -1.76
N ASP A 2 0.84 -14.70 -2.51
CA ASP A 2 1.42 -15.98 -2.08
C ASP A 2 2.59 -15.75 -1.11
N TRP A 3 3.10 -14.52 -1.07
CA TRP A 3 4.15 -14.09 -0.16
C TRP A 3 3.69 -14.11 1.31
N LEU A 4 2.46 -13.70 1.63
CA LEU A 4 1.97 -13.73 3.01
C LEU A 4 2.01 -15.15 3.58
N ALA A 5 1.61 -16.13 2.76
CA ALA A 5 1.68 -17.54 3.12
C ALA A 5 3.12 -18.05 3.18
N LYS A 6 3.98 -17.69 2.21
CA LYS A 6 5.40 -18.07 2.15
C LYS A 6 6.19 -17.61 3.38
N TYR A 7 5.92 -16.41 3.88
CA TYR A 7 6.62 -15.83 5.04
C TYR A 7 5.82 -15.94 6.35
N HIS A 8 4.73 -16.70 6.39
CA HIS A 8 3.85 -16.84 7.56
C HIS A 8 3.45 -15.49 8.18
N ALA A 9 3.21 -14.49 7.32
CA ALA A 9 2.83 -13.16 7.74
C ALA A 9 1.37 -13.15 8.23
N LEU A 10 1.14 -12.46 9.35
CA LEU A 10 -0.18 -12.32 9.96
C LEU A 10 -0.63 -10.86 9.90
N ILE A 11 -1.81 -10.63 9.34
CA ILE A 11 -2.45 -9.32 9.30
C ILE A 11 -3.42 -9.24 10.48
N VAL A 12 -3.20 -8.28 11.38
CA VAL A 12 -4.05 -8.01 12.55
C VAL A 12 -4.81 -6.72 12.28
N CYS A 13 -6.04 -6.85 11.80
CA CYS A 13 -6.82 -5.74 11.26
C CYS A 13 -7.26 -4.71 12.31
N ASP A 14 -7.58 -5.17 13.52
CA ASP A 14 -7.98 -4.32 14.65
C ASP A 14 -6.82 -3.46 15.17
N GLU A 15 -5.61 -4.02 15.17
CA GLU A 15 -4.38 -3.30 15.53
C GLU A 15 -3.77 -2.54 14.34
N LYS A 16 -4.29 -2.73 13.11
CA LYS A 16 -3.72 -2.21 11.85
C LYS A 16 -2.23 -2.55 11.68
N VAL A 17 -1.84 -3.77 12.04
CA VAL A 17 -0.44 -4.23 11.93
C VAL A 17 -0.28 -5.47 11.06
N VAL A 18 0.90 -5.59 10.46
CA VAL A 18 1.37 -6.82 9.82
C VAL A 18 2.53 -7.38 10.64
N ARG A 19 2.42 -8.64 11.07
CA ARG A 19 3.43 -9.37 11.83
C ARG A 19 4.15 -10.35 10.91
N ILE A 20 5.48 -10.25 10.80
CA ILE A 20 6.29 -11.14 9.96
C ILE A 20 7.37 -11.78 10.84
N PRO A 21 7.36 -13.12 11.00
CA PRO A 21 8.42 -13.81 11.74
C PRO A 21 9.74 -13.76 10.95
N TYR A 22 10.84 -13.41 11.63
CA TYR A 22 12.19 -13.36 11.07
C TYR A 22 13.22 -13.90 12.07
N GLY A 23 13.65 -15.14 11.88
CA GLY A 23 14.54 -15.82 12.83
C GLY A 23 13.89 -15.93 14.22
N ASN A 24 14.51 -15.29 15.23
CA ASN A 24 13.99 -15.24 16.61
C ASN A 24 13.19 -13.96 16.90
N GLU A 25 12.97 -13.12 15.89
CA GLU A 25 12.31 -11.81 16.03
C GLU A 25 10.98 -11.82 15.28
N VAL A 26 10.06 -10.96 15.71
CA VAL A 26 8.86 -10.64 14.95
C VAL A 26 8.91 -9.18 14.56
N LEU A 27 8.87 -8.92 13.25
CA LEU A 27 8.69 -7.58 12.72
C LEU A 27 7.22 -7.21 12.79
N ILE A 28 6.94 -6.02 13.32
CA ILE A 28 5.61 -5.44 13.39
C ILE A 28 5.62 -4.16 12.56
N ILE A 29 4.87 -4.18 11.45
CA ILE A 29 4.68 -3.04 10.56
C ILE A 29 3.35 -2.39 10.95
N GLN A 30 3.38 -1.12 11.38
CA GLN A 30 2.18 -0.34 11.69
C GLN A 30 1.70 0.43 10.46
N GLY A 31 0.38 0.39 10.20
CA GLY A 31 -0.25 1.10 9.09
C GLY A 31 -0.57 2.58 9.34
N ASP A 32 0.10 3.22 10.31
CA ASP A 32 -0.19 4.59 10.72
C ASP A 32 0.56 5.57 9.78
N ASN A 33 -0.22 6.40 9.10
CA ASN A 33 0.14 7.11 7.86
C ASN A 33 1.08 8.33 8.02
N CYS A 34 2.26 8.19 8.60
CA CYS A 34 3.28 9.25 8.43
C CYS A 34 4.73 8.79 8.34
N ASP A 35 5.17 7.73 9.03
CA ASP A 35 6.62 7.46 9.12
C ASP A 35 7.04 6.00 8.83
N GLY A 36 6.16 5.15 8.28
CA GLY A 36 6.54 3.77 7.91
C GLY A 36 7.21 2.99 9.06
N ARG A 37 6.82 3.29 10.30
CA ARG A 37 7.57 2.92 11.50
C ARG A 37 7.51 1.41 11.71
N ILE A 38 8.61 0.73 11.41
CA ILE A 38 8.79 -0.68 11.71
C ILE A 38 9.36 -0.80 13.12
N THR A 39 8.67 -1.58 13.95
CA THR A 39 9.24 -1.98 15.24
C THR A 39 9.55 -3.46 15.20
N SER A 40 10.80 -3.80 15.52
CA SER A 40 11.18 -5.19 15.78
C SER A 40 11.07 -5.45 17.27
N LYS A 41 10.22 -6.41 17.68
CA LYS A 41 10.18 -6.88 19.07
C LYS A 41 11.12 -8.08 19.17
N LYS A 42 12.28 -7.87 19.80
CA LYS A 42 13.10 -8.94 20.37
C LYS A 42 12.50 -9.37 21.71
N ALA A 43 12.76 -10.61 22.13
CA ALA A 43 12.51 -11.05 23.50
C ALA A 43 13.42 -10.37 24.56
N GLU A 44 14.31 -9.45 24.14
CA GLU A 44 15.08 -8.57 25.01
C GLU A 44 15.22 -7.19 24.34
N ASP A 45 14.91 -6.17 25.11
CA ASP A 45 14.78 -4.76 24.75
C ASP A 45 16.09 -4.12 24.24
N LYS A 46 16.00 -3.33 23.16
CA LYS A 46 16.90 -2.26 22.65
C LYS A 46 16.53 -1.94 21.19
N SER A 47 15.68 -0.95 21.00
CA SER A 47 15.20 -0.49 19.69
C SER A 47 16.27 0.35 18.98
N GLU A 48 16.97 -0.24 18.02
CA GLU A 48 17.45 0.50 16.86
C GLU A 48 16.29 0.57 15.85
N GLU A 49 15.93 1.77 15.41
CA GLU A 49 14.94 1.96 14.35
C GLU A 49 15.48 1.34 13.06
N LYS A 50 14.94 0.18 12.68
CA LYS A 50 15.30 -0.50 11.43
C LYS A 50 14.58 0.17 10.28
N ARG A 51 15.28 0.47 9.20
CA ARG A 51 14.69 1.06 7.99
C ARG A 51 13.80 0.02 7.29
N LEU A 52 12.87 0.45 6.44
CA LEU A 52 12.06 -0.46 5.61
C LEU A 52 12.94 -1.39 4.77
N GLU A 53 14.08 -0.87 4.31
CA GLU A 53 15.09 -1.60 3.56
C GLU A 53 15.86 -2.65 4.39
N ASP A 54 15.65 -2.76 5.70
CA ASP A 54 16.25 -3.84 6.51
C ASP A 54 15.37 -5.09 6.54
N VAL A 55 14.10 -4.96 6.13
CA VAL A 55 13.17 -6.06 6.07
C VAL A 55 13.53 -6.96 4.87
N PRO A 56 13.85 -8.25 5.07
CA PRO A 56 14.32 -9.13 4.00
C PRO A 56 13.39 -9.20 2.79
N ILE A 57 12.08 -9.14 3.02
CA ILE A 57 11.10 -9.14 1.93
C ILE A 57 11.04 -7.79 1.20
N VAL A 58 11.16 -6.68 1.91
CA VAL A 58 11.22 -5.34 1.27
C VAL A 58 12.49 -5.25 0.44
N ARG A 59 13.62 -5.79 0.93
CA ARG A 59 14.88 -5.92 0.18
C ARG A 59 14.75 -6.75 -1.09
N GLU A 60 14.00 -7.84 -1.03
CA GLU A 60 13.77 -8.73 -2.18
C GLU A 60 12.87 -8.06 -3.24
N PHE A 61 12.04 -7.09 -2.82
CA PHE A 61 11.07 -6.40 -3.68
C PHE A 61 11.15 -4.87 -3.60
N LEU A 62 12.36 -4.30 -3.57
CA LEU A 62 12.56 -2.84 -3.47
C LEU A 62 11.90 -2.06 -4.61
N GLU A 63 11.73 -2.69 -5.78
CA GLU A 63 11.01 -2.10 -6.92
C GLU A 63 9.50 -1.94 -6.68
N VAL A 64 8.91 -2.78 -5.81
CA VAL A 64 7.48 -2.74 -5.48
C VAL A 64 7.20 -1.80 -4.29
N PHE A 65 8.19 -1.59 -3.43
CA PHE A 65 8.10 -0.78 -2.22
C PHE A 65 8.97 0.48 -2.34
N GLN A 66 8.92 1.15 -3.49
CA GLN A 66 9.56 2.46 -3.66
C GLN A 66 8.80 3.53 -2.86
N GLU A 67 9.52 4.55 -2.38
CA GLU A 67 8.92 5.69 -1.68
C GLU A 67 7.95 6.47 -2.60
N ASP A 68 8.28 6.53 -3.89
CA ASP A 68 7.45 7.10 -4.95
C ASP A 68 6.91 6.02 -5.88
N LEU A 69 5.66 6.16 -6.35
CA LEU A 69 5.10 5.24 -7.35
C LEU A 69 5.78 5.46 -8.72
N PRO A 70 6.11 4.40 -9.48
CA PRO A 70 6.85 4.49 -10.75
C PRO A 70 6.03 5.09 -11.92
N GLY A 71 4.99 5.86 -11.63
CA GLY A 71 4.06 6.45 -12.60
C GLY A 71 2.99 5.47 -13.08
N LEU A 72 2.43 5.74 -14.26
CA LEU A 72 1.44 4.86 -14.88
C LEU A 72 2.02 3.46 -15.12
N PRO A 73 1.22 2.39 -14.92
CA PRO A 73 1.69 1.05 -15.22
C PRO A 73 2.07 0.96 -16.71
N PRO A 74 3.06 0.13 -17.07
CA PRO A 74 3.42 -0.12 -18.46
C PRO A 74 2.18 -0.49 -19.29
N THR A 75 2.22 -0.17 -20.58
CA THR A 75 1.13 -0.54 -21.50
C THR A 75 0.89 -2.04 -21.41
N ARG A 76 -0.31 -2.42 -20.93
CA ARG A 76 -0.68 -3.82 -20.79
C ARG A 76 -0.81 -4.43 -22.19
N GLN A 77 -0.32 -5.66 -22.36
CA GLN A 77 -0.46 -6.39 -23.63
C GLN A 77 -1.92 -6.77 -23.95
N VAL A 78 -2.79 -6.74 -22.92
CA VAL A 78 -4.21 -7.03 -23.04
C VAL A 78 -5.00 -5.74 -22.89
N GLU A 79 -5.87 -5.49 -23.85
CA GLU A 79 -6.84 -4.39 -23.80
C GLU A 79 -8.02 -4.78 -22.90
N PHE A 80 -8.37 -3.90 -21.97
CA PHE A 80 -9.51 -4.10 -21.08
C PHE A 80 -10.73 -3.47 -21.72
N GLN A 81 -11.69 -4.30 -22.12
CA GLN A 81 -12.96 -3.83 -22.67
C GLN A 81 -14.02 -3.84 -21.58
N ILE A 82 -14.85 -2.79 -21.55
CA ILE A 82 -16.02 -2.71 -20.69
C ILE A 82 -17.23 -3.08 -21.55
N ASP A 83 -17.65 -4.34 -21.48
CA ASP A 83 -18.84 -4.80 -22.18
C ASP A 83 -20.10 -4.27 -21.48
N LEU A 84 -20.89 -3.50 -22.22
CA LEU A 84 -22.19 -3.05 -21.75
C LEU A 84 -23.24 -4.10 -22.06
N VAL A 85 -24.13 -4.36 -21.10
CA VAL A 85 -25.34 -5.13 -21.38
C VAL A 85 -26.17 -4.35 -22.41
N PRO A 86 -26.61 -4.97 -23.52
CA PRO A 86 -27.38 -4.26 -24.54
C PRO A 86 -28.62 -3.58 -23.97
N GLY A 87 -28.84 -2.32 -24.34
CA GLY A 87 -29.98 -1.53 -23.87
C GLY A 87 -29.76 -0.74 -22.57
N ILE A 88 -28.58 -0.85 -21.94
CA ILE A 88 -28.22 0.00 -20.80
C ILE A 88 -27.72 1.36 -21.29
N ALA A 89 -28.37 2.43 -20.82
CA ALA A 89 -27.93 3.80 -21.05
C ALA A 89 -26.78 4.18 -20.09
N PRO A 90 -25.79 4.98 -20.53
CA PRO A 90 -24.76 5.52 -19.65
C PRO A 90 -25.36 6.32 -18.48
N VAL A 91 -24.76 6.20 -17.30
CA VAL A 91 -25.19 6.95 -16.12
C VAL A 91 -24.50 8.31 -16.11
N ALA A 92 -25.28 9.39 -16.11
CA ALA A 92 -24.81 10.74 -15.87
C ALA A 92 -25.31 11.23 -14.50
N ARG A 93 -24.40 11.70 -13.65
CA ARG A 93 -24.70 12.31 -12.35
C ARG A 93 -23.91 13.60 -12.20
N ALA A 94 -24.50 14.60 -11.55
CA ALA A 94 -23.79 15.81 -11.21
C ALA A 94 -22.67 15.50 -10.19
N PRO A 95 -21.49 16.15 -10.30
CA PRO A 95 -20.47 16.06 -9.27
C PRO A 95 -20.98 16.53 -7.90
N TYR A 96 -20.43 15.96 -6.83
CA TYR A 96 -20.70 16.46 -5.49
C TYR A 96 -20.08 17.85 -5.28
N ARG A 97 -20.66 18.62 -4.36
CA ARG A 97 -20.10 19.92 -3.98
C ARG A 97 -18.88 19.69 -3.12
N LEU A 98 -17.75 20.26 -3.54
CA LEU A 98 -16.50 20.28 -2.77
C LEU A 98 -16.37 21.61 -2.03
N ALA A 99 -15.77 21.58 -0.85
CA ALA A 99 -15.40 22.79 -0.12
C ALA A 99 -14.25 23.52 -0.85
N PRO A 100 -14.11 24.85 -0.69
CA PRO A 100 -13.03 25.61 -1.35
C PRO A 100 -11.62 25.10 -1.05
N VAL A 101 -11.41 24.42 0.10
CA VAL A 101 -10.11 23.85 0.48
C VAL A 101 -9.81 22.50 -0.19
N GLU A 102 -10.84 21.77 -0.63
CA GLU A 102 -10.70 20.46 -1.30
C GLU A 102 -10.44 20.62 -2.81
N MET A 103 -10.86 21.75 -3.38
CA MET A 103 -10.70 22.03 -4.82
C MET A 103 -9.23 22.11 -5.28
N PRO A 104 -8.31 22.80 -4.56
CA PRO A 104 -6.90 22.80 -4.91
C PRO A 104 -6.27 21.40 -4.84
N GLU A 105 -6.59 20.62 -3.79
CA GLU A 105 -6.09 19.26 -3.61
C GLU A 105 -6.48 18.34 -4.78
N LEU A 106 -7.78 18.34 -5.15
CA LEU A 106 -8.25 17.59 -6.30
C LEU A 106 -7.56 18.03 -7.60
N SER A 107 -7.30 19.33 -7.74
CA SER A 107 -6.65 19.86 -8.94
C SER A 107 -5.20 19.40 -9.06
N THR A 108 -4.47 19.35 -7.94
CA THR A 108 -3.10 18.81 -7.89
C THR A 108 -3.09 17.33 -8.31
N GLN A 109 -3.98 16.51 -7.74
CA GLN A 109 -4.05 15.08 -8.06
C GLN A 109 -4.42 14.77 -9.52
N LEU A 110 -5.11 15.68 -10.22
CA LEU A 110 -5.49 15.51 -11.63
C LEU A 110 -4.40 15.99 -12.61
N GLN A 111 -3.41 16.74 -12.13
CA GLN A 111 -2.31 17.28 -12.95
C GLN A 111 -1.10 16.34 -13.00
N ASP A 112 -0.95 15.49 -11.99
CA ASP A 112 0.04 14.40 -11.92
C ASP A 112 -0.34 13.23 -12.84
#